data_AF-A0A0D0HDL2-F1
#
_entry.id   AF-A0A0D0HDL2-F1
#
_cell.length_a   1.000
_cell.length_b   1.000
_cell.length_c   1.000
_cell.angle_alpha   90.00
_cell.angle_beta   90.00
_cell.angle_gamma   90.00
#
_symmetry.space_group_name_H-M   'P 1'
#
loop_
_entity.id
_entity.type
_entity.pdbx_description
1 polymer ?
#
loop_
_entity_poly.entity_id
_entity_poly.type
_entity_poly.pdbx_seq_one_letter_code
_entity_poly.pdbx_strand_id
1 'polypeptide(L)'
;MKDKMLFSFAFLLVLAMFVSCSKDLADGDDALGGVTLRIKARGQSGAASEMTVATPINLYVFDTAGQCVAYKSVASEKDVANFKLAAGAYRVYSVAGADAANYSLPTKEEATPQSVVALKEGMAHGDIMAANSVVVLTDGEETDVTLTMSRKVFMLRNVTISDVPENVAAITANVSPLYEGINVAGEYCGENGAYSVVLEKGTDGKWTKQCDAFLMESVGNPVVTFNFTTTDGKVKTFRYVSDKPLAANYKVDMTVNYQRVAEPLLKCLINGVSWAGEQTWTIDVKENEMGDNTGGDVKVDETAPEQGTVYKGCYVLKSEQSAVSGNITIVTLLAPKSKCSLIFNADDQADVKKAVDAGIAELAVKGVDGWRLPTKGEMEYIMDNRADINNNLKTLGLELIYKDMNGIYYFLNTDNKIMCMNEVKSSFPPSSGKAGRNLRPVATVTFLKK
;
A
#
# COMPACT_ATOMS: atom_id res chain seq x y z
N MET A 1 -59.89 -27.94 -27.45
CA MET A 1 -58.72 -28.83 -27.33
C MET A 1 -57.88 -28.73 -28.60
N LYS A 2 -57.02 -27.72 -28.66
CA LYS A 2 -55.98 -27.45 -29.66
C LYS A 2 -55.47 -26.10 -29.20
N ASP A 3 -54.31 -26.11 -28.54
CA ASP A 3 -53.49 -24.95 -28.07
C ASP A 3 -52.67 -25.32 -26.83
N LYS A 4 -52.13 -26.56 -26.80
CA LYS A 4 -51.13 -26.98 -25.80
C LYS A 4 -49.95 -27.72 -26.42
N MET A 5 -49.71 -27.55 -27.72
CA MET A 5 -48.66 -28.29 -28.44
C MET A 5 -47.68 -27.38 -29.19
N LEU A 6 -47.51 -26.14 -28.72
CA LEU A 6 -46.45 -25.24 -29.22
C LEU A 6 -45.53 -24.68 -28.13
N PHE A 7 -45.67 -25.12 -26.87
CA PHE A 7 -44.87 -24.60 -25.75
C PHE A 7 -43.76 -25.53 -25.28
N SER A 8 -43.44 -26.59 -26.03
CA SER A 8 -42.46 -27.61 -25.60
C SER A 8 -41.34 -27.90 -26.62
N PHE A 9 -41.19 -27.07 -27.65
CA PHE A 9 -40.07 -27.20 -28.61
C PHE A 9 -39.17 -25.95 -28.70
N ALA A 10 -39.47 -24.88 -27.96
CA ALA A 10 -38.64 -23.68 -27.86
C ALA A 10 -37.81 -23.61 -26.55
N PHE A 11 -37.97 -24.59 -25.65
CA PHE A 11 -37.24 -24.63 -24.36
C PHE A 11 -36.00 -25.54 -24.38
N LEU A 12 -35.70 -26.20 -25.50
CA LEU A 12 -34.53 -27.08 -25.63
C LEU A 12 -33.39 -26.51 -26.49
N LEU A 13 -33.49 -25.26 -26.95
CA LEU A 13 -32.47 -24.60 -27.78
C LEU A 13 -31.78 -23.40 -27.12
N VAL A 14 -32.10 -23.11 -25.85
CA VAL A 14 -31.49 -22.01 -25.07
C VAL A 14 -30.50 -22.53 -24.01
N LEU A 15 -30.44 -23.85 -23.77
CA LEU A 15 -29.45 -24.47 -22.87
C LEU A 15 -28.09 -24.80 -23.54
N ALA A 16 -27.89 -24.44 -24.81
CA ALA A 16 -26.62 -24.66 -25.53
C ALA A 16 -25.75 -23.39 -25.68
N MET A 17 -26.06 -22.31 -24.95
CA MET A 17 -25.29 -21.04 -25.02
C MET A 17 -24.53 -20.67 -23.74
N PHE A 18 -24.41 -21.59 -22.77
CA PHE A 18 -23.51 -21.44 -21.61
C PHE A 18 -22.52 -22.60 -21.52
N VAL A 19 -21.82 -22.85 -22.62
CA VAL A 19 -20.45 -23.33 -22.59
C VAL A 19 -19.66 -22.33 -23.41
N SER A 20 -19.36 -21.17 -22.82
CA SER A 20 -18.19 -20.43 -23.27
C SER A 20 -17.00 -21.24 -22.80
N CYS A 21 -16.61 -22.22 -23.63
CA CYS A 21 -15.25 -22.70 -23.64
C CYS A 21 -14.36 -21.47 -23.54
N SER A 22 -13.45 -21.45 -22.56
CA SER A 22 -12.22 -20.70 -22.70
C SER A 22 -11.75 -20.99 -24.12
N LYS A 23 -11.78 -19.99 -24.96
CA LYS A 23 -11.13 -20.08 -26.25
C LYS A 23 -9.67 -20.25 -25.85
N ASP A 24 -9.18 -21.49 -25.95
CA ASP A 24 -7.76 -21.76 -26.04
C ASP A 24 -7.25 -20.74 -27.05
N LEU A 25 -6.59 -19.70 -26.53
CA LEU A 25 -5.83 -18.80 -27.35
C LEU A 25 -4.80 -19.72 -27.94
N ALA A 26 -5.05 -20.11 -29.19
CA ALA A 26 -4.17 -20.91 -29.99
C ALA A 26 -2.76 -20.41 -29.72
N ASP A 27 -1.92 -21.33 -29.22
CA ASP A 27 -0.50 -21.18 -29.00
C ASP A 27 0.04 -20.51 -30.27
N GLY A 28 0.26 -19.19 -30.19
CA GLY A 28 1.02 -18.46 -31.18
C GLY A 28 2.47 -18.86 -30.94
N ASP A 29 2.82 -20.07 -31.37
CA ASP A 29 4.21 -20.53 -31.55
C ASP A 29 4.78 -19.73 -32.72
N ASP A 30 4.90 -18.42 -32.55
CA ASP A 30 5.78 -17.59 -33.35
C ASP A 30 7.19 -18.05 -32.97
N ALA A 31 7.65 -19.13 -33.59
CA ALA A 31 8.99 -19.64 -33.37
C ALA A 31 9.99 -18.56 -33.80
N LEU A 32 10.59 -17.88 -32.82
CA LEU A 32 11.58 -16.83 -33.05
C LEU A 32 12.99 -17.40 -33.30
N GLY A 33 13.15 -18.72 -33.23
CA GLY A 33 14.40 -19.42 -33.53
C GLY A 33 14.33 -20.94 -33.26
N GLY A 34 15.45 -21.63 -33.43
CA GLY A 34 15.56 -23.09 -33.31
C GLY A 34 15.97 -23.63 -31.94
N VAL A 35 16.25 -22.75 -30.96
CA VAL A 35 16.78 -23.12 -29.63
C VAL A 35 15.65 -23.22 -28.61
N THR A 36 15.62 -24.30 -27.83
CA THR A 36 14.57 -24.54 -26.82
C THR A 36 15.02 -24.12 -25.42
N LEU A 37 14.33 -23.14 -24.85
CA LEU A 37 14.41 -22.78 -23.43
C LEU A 37 13.27 -23.44 -22.66
N ARG A 38 13.62 -24.24 -21.65
CA ARG A 38 12.69 -24.89 -20.72
C ARG A 38 12.76 -24.25 -19.35
N ILE A 39 11.64 -23.78 -18.84
CA ILE A 39 11.55 -23.12 -17.54
C ILE A 39 10.64 -23.92 -16.60
N LYS A 40 11.14 -24.16 -15.39
CA LYS A 40 10.38 -24.71 -14.26
C LYS A 40 10.38 -23.72 -13.11
N ALA A 41 9.30 -23.67 -12.35
CA ALA A 41 9.24 -22.88 -11.12
C ALA A 41 9.42 -23.80 -9.90
N ARG A 42 10.07 -23.28 -8.86
CA ARG A 42 10.16 -23.93 -7.55
C ARG A 42 10.08 -22.86 -6.47
N GLY A 43 9.37 -23.12 -5.38
CA GLY A 43 9.39 -22.23 -4.23
C GLY A 43 10.76 -22.19 -3.56
N GLN A 44 11.17 -21.02 -3.08
CA GLN A 44 12.30 -20.89 -2.18
C GLN A 44 12.08 -21.74 -0.91
N SER A 45 12.86 -22.82 -0.76
CA SER A 45 12.77 -23.70 0.41
C SER A 45 13.53 -23.10 1.60
N GLY A 46 12.87 -23.06 2.75
CA GLY A 46 13.52 -22.89 4.05
C GLY A 46 13.73 -24.25 4.74
N ALA A 47 14.51 -24.27 5.82
CA ALA A 47 15.01 -25.49 6.48
C ALA A 47 13.94 -26.49 6.99
N ALA A 48 12.64 -26.16 6.97
CA ALA A 48 11.58 -27.01 7.55
C ALA A 48 10.51 -27.52 6.55
N SER A 49 10.36 -26.93 5.35
CA SER A 49 9.42 -27.42 4.32
C SER A 49 9.63 -26.75 2.96
N GLU A 50 9.25 -27.44 1.88
CA GLU A 50 9.17 -26.85 0.54
C GLU A 50 7.94 -25.93 0.45
N MET A 51 8.17 -24.70 -0.02
CA MET A 51 7.12 -23.72 -0.26
C MET A 51 6.41 -24.04 -1.58
N THR A 52 5.08 -24.19 -1.56
CA THR A 52 4.28 -24.31 -2.79
C THR A 52 4.28 -22.99 -3.56
N VAL A 53 4.48 -23.04 -4.87
CA VAL A 53 4.42 -21.87 -5.76
C VAL A 53 2.96 -21.49 -6.04
N ALA A 54 2.67 -20.19 -5.98
CA ALA A 54 1.36 -19.66 -6.34
C ALA A 54 1.02 -19.89 -7.82
N THR A 55 -0.26 -19.91 -8.18
CA THR A 55 -0.71 -20.22 -9.55
C THR A 55 -1.78 -19.23 -10.01
N PRO A 56 -1.85 -18.87 -11.30
CA PRO A 56 -1.00 -19.34 -12.40
C PRO A 56 0.40 -18.72 -12.35
N ILE A 57 1.34 -19.26 -13.12
CA ILE A 57 2.71 -18.75 -13.22
C ILE A 57 2.87 -18.05 -14.58
N ASN A 58 2.94 -16.72 -14.56
CA ASN A 58 3.13 -15.92 -15.75
C ASN A 58 4.63 -15.70 -16.00
N LEU A 59 5.09 -15.91 -17.23
CA LEU A 59 6.48 -15.84 -17.64
C LEU A 59 6.65 -14.86 -18.78
N TYR A 60 7.60 -13.94 -18.63
CA TYR A 60 7.97 -12.94 -19.62
C TYR A 60 9.46 -13.10 -19.94
N VAL A 61 9.81 -13.19 -21.23
CA VAL A 61 11.18 -13.31 -21.71
C VAL A 61 11.55 -12.06 -22.48
N PHE A 62 12.61 -11.40 -22.05
CA PHE A 62 13.11 -10.17 -22.62
C PHE A 62 14.48 -10.40 -23.29
N ASP A 63 14.67 -9.80 -24.45
CA ASP A 63 15.97 -9.78 -25.12
C ASP A 63 16.92 -8.72 -24.53
N THR A 64 18.12 -8.60 -25.10
CA THR A 64 19.12 -7.60 -24.67
C THR A 64 18.73 -6.16 -24.98
N ALA A 65 17.79 -5.93 -25.89
CA ALA A 65 17.25 -4.60 -26.18
C ALA A 65 16.16 -4.20 -25.17
N GLY A 66 15.75 -5.11 -24.29
CA GLY A 66 14.71 -4.89 -23.29
C GLY A 66 13.29 -5.07 -23.86
N GLN A 67 13.15 -5.66 -25.04
CA GLN A 67 11.86 -5.99 -25.64
C GLN A 67 11.37 -7.35 -25.12
N CYS A 68 10.11 -7.43 -24.71
CA CYS A 68 9.48 -8.71 -24.40
C CYS A 68 9.25 -9.48 -25.69
N VAL A 69 9.99 -10.57 -25.87
CA VAL A 69 9.96 -11.40 -27.08
C VAL A 69 9.07 -12.63 -26.92
N ALA A 70 8.79 -13.05 -25.69
CA ALA A 70 7.86 -14.14 -25.44
C ALA A 70 7.13 -13.99 -24.11
N TYR A 71 5.89 -14.48 -24.08
CA TYR A 71 5.05 -14.56 -22.89
C TYR A 71 4.36 -15.93 -22.87
N LYS A 72 4.30 -16.57 -21.70
CA LYS A 72 3.50 -17.78 -21.49
C LYS A 72 3.02 -17.84 -20.04
N SER A 73 1.80 -18.33 -19.84
CA SER A 73 1.26 -18.63 -18.51
C SER A 73 1.11 -20.14 -18.36
N VAL A 74 1.53 -20.70 -17.23
CA VAL A 74 1.36 -22.12 -16.91
C VAL A 74 0.52 -22.30 -15.64
N ALA A 75 -0.22 -23.40 -15.57
CA ALA A 75 -1.21 -23.61 -14.52
C ALA A 75 -0.56 -24.02 -13.19
N SER A 76 0.60 -24.67 -13.21
CA SER A 76 1.25 -25.18 -12.00
C SER A 76 2.77 -25.26 -12.09
N GLU A 77 3.42 -25.38 -10.93
CA GLU A 77 4.89 -25.59 -10.80
C GLU A 77 5.38 -26.93 -11.38
N LYS A 78 4.46 -27.87 -11.66
CA LYS A 78 4.77 -29.15 -12.28
C LYS A 78 4.90 -29.03 -13.80
N ASP A 79 4.33 -27.98 -14.37
CA ASP A 79 4.36 -27.74 -15.80
C ASP A 79 5.70 -27.14 -16.20
N VAL A 80 6.20 -27.55 -17.38
CA VAL A 80 7.42 -27.00 -17.97
C VAL A 80 7.02 -26.03 -19.06
N ALA A 81 7.37 -24.76 -18.90
CA ALA A 81 7.19 -23.77 -19.96
C ALA A 81 8.30 -23.96 -21.01
N ASN A 82 7.93 -24.06 -22.27
CA ASN A 82 8.85 -24.23 -23.38
C ASN A 82 8.75 -22.99 -24.30
N PHE A 83 9.90 -22.41 -24.63
CA PHE A 83 10.03 -21.28 -25.55
C PHE A 83 11.03 -21.62 -26.66
N LYS A 84 10.68 -21.31 -27.91
CA LYS A 84 11.59 -21.42 -29.06
C LYS A 84 12.12 -20.03 -29.42
N LEU A 85 13.41 -19.82 -29.21
CA LEU A 85 14.07 -18.52 -29.35
C LEU A 85 15.34 -18.66 -30.21
N ALA A 86 15.85 -17.53 -30.68
CA ALA A 86 17.17 -17.50 -31.30
C ALA A 86 18.28 -17.70 -30.25
N ALA A 87 19.47 -18.09 -30.69
CA ALA A 87 20.64 -18.07 -29.82
C ALA A 87 20.93 -16.62 -29.38
N GLY A 88 21.25 -16.42 -28.10
CA GLY A 88 21.41 -15.10 -27.53
C GLY A 88 21.21 -15.05 -26.01
N ALA A 89 21.39 -13.86 -25.43
CA ALA A 89 21.18 -13.62 -24.01
C ALA A 89 19.77 -13.08 -23.76
N TYR A 90 19.11 -13.58 -22.72
CA TYR A 90 17.76 -13.21 -22.34
C TYR A 90 17.63 -13.00 -20.85
N ARG A 91 16.63 -12.22 -20.46
CA ARG A 91 16.19 -12.09 -19.08
C ARG A 91 14.77 -12.60 -18.93
N VAL A 92 14.59 -13.53 -18.01
CA VAL A 92 13.30 -14.14 -17.71
C VAL A 92 12.77 -13.55 -16.42
N TYR A 93 11.53 -13.09 -16.45
CA TYR A 93 10.80 -12.66 -15.27
C TYR A 93 9.55 -13.51 -15.09
N SER A 94 9.21 -13.79 -13.84
CA SER A 94 7.99 -14.50 -13.51
C SER A 94 7.21 -13.79 -12.42
N VAL A 95 5.90 -13.72 -12.61
CA VAL A 95 4.93 -13.32 -11.59
C VAL A 95 3.88 -14.42 -11.49
N ALA A 96 3.80 -15.04 -10.32
CA ALA A 96 2.88 -16.13 -10.05
C ALA A 96 1.79 -15.73 -9.06
N GLY A 97 0.62 -16.35 -9.20
CA GLY A 97 -0.59 -16.05 -8.42
C GLY A 97 -1.42 -14.87 -8.93
N ALA A 98 -0.91 -14.14 -9.92
CA ALA A 98 -1.65 -13.09 -10.59
C ALA A 98 -2.46 -13.69 -11.75
N ASP A 99 -3.73 -13.98 -11.52
CA ASP A 99 -4.64 -14.45 -12.56
C ASP A 99 -5.31 -13.28 -13.30
N ALA A 100 -5.72 -13.52 -14.55
CA ALA A 100 -6.33 -12.49 -15.39
C ALA A 100 -7.74 -12.06 -14.95
N ALA A 101 -8.39 -12.76 -14.01
CA ALA A 101 -9.67 -12.31 -13.46
C ALA A 101 -9.43 -11.17 -12.46
N ASN A 102 -8.44 -11.33 -11.58
CA ASN A 102 -8.12 -10.38 -10.51
C ASN A 102 -7.14 -9.28 -10.92
N TYR A 103 -6.27 -9.54 -11.90
CA TYR A 103 -5.19 -8.63 -12.30
C TYR A 103 -5.28 -8.21 -13.76
N SER A 104 -4.80 -6.99 -14.04
CA SER A 104 -4.45 -6.53 -15.38
C SER A 104 -2.98 -6.85 -15.62
N LEU A 105 -2.73 -7.84 -16.46
CA LEU A 105 -1.39 -8.28 -16.85
C LEU A 105 -0.97 -7.58 -18.14
N PRO A 106 0.28 -7.10 -18.26
CA PRO A 106 0.77 -6.56 -19.52
C PRO A 106 0.82 -7.67 -20.57
N THR A 107 0.43 -7.32 -21.80
CA THR A 107 0.57 -8.19 -22.98
C THR A 107 2.04 -8.35 -23.37
N LYS A 108 2.36 -9.30 -24.26
CA LYS A 108 3.73 -9.46 -24.77
C LYS A 108 4.24 -8.16 -25.40
N GLU A 109 3.38 -7.48 -26.16
CA GLU A 109 3.71 -6.28 -26.93
C GLU A 109 3.95 -5.04 -26.05
N GLU A 110 3.30 -4.98 -24.88
CA GLU A 110 3.33 -3.83 -23.97
C GLU A 110 4.23 -4.05 -22.75
N ALA A 111 4.62 -5.29 -22.48
CA ALA A 111 5.39 -5.64 -21.30
C ALA A 111 6.78 -5.00 -21.32
N THR A 112 7.10 -4.33 -20.22
CA THR A 112 8.43 -3.93 -19.80
C THR A 112 8.70 -4.55 -18.43
N PRO A 113 9.97 -4.64 -17.98
CA PRO A 113 10.25 -5.07 -16.61
C PRO A 113 9.54 -4.20 -15.54
N GLN A 114 9.27 -2.93 -15.88
CA GLN A 114 8.63 -1.96 -15.00
C GLN A 114 7.10 -1.90 -15.14
N SER A 115 6.51 -2.69 -16.04
CA SER A 115 5.06 -2.74 -16.19
C SER A 115 4.43 -3.31 -14.91
N VAL A 116 3.47 -2.57 -14.35
CA VAL A 116 2.79 -2.94 -13.11
C VAL A 116 1.84 -4.11 -13.34
N VAL A 117 1.89 -5.11 -12.47
CA VAL A 117 0.87 -6.16 -12.38
C VAL A 117 -0.27 -5.63 -11.52
N ALA A 118 -1.16 -4.87 -12.17
CA ALA A 118 -2.15 -4.05 -11.47
C ALA A 118 -3.32 -4.91 -10.98
N LEU A 119 -3.63 -4.83 -9.70
CA LEU A 119 -4.86 -5.38 -9.15
C LEU A 119 -6.05 -4.58 -9.70
N LYS A 120 -7.10 -5.28 -10.15
CA LYS A 120 -8.30 -4.60 -10.64
C LYS A 120 -9.07 -3.98 -9.47
N GLU A 121 -9.81 -2.91 -9.78
CA GLU A 121 -10.62 -2.21 -8.77
C GLU A 121 -11.57 -3.17 -8.04
N GLY A 122 -11.62 -3.06 -6.71
CA GLY A 122 -12.47 -3.88 -5.85
C GLY A 122 -11.99 -5.31 -5.61
N MET A 123 -10.88 -5.73 -6.24
CA MET A 123 -10.28 -7.04 -6.00
C MET A 123 -9.32 -6.99 -4.82
N ALA A 124 -8.97 -8.17 -4.29
CA ALA A 124 -7.97 -8.34 -3.24
C ALA A 124 -6.79 -9.15 -3.76
N HIS A 125 -5.61 -8.96 -3.20
CA HIS A 125 -4.48 -9.79 -3.56
C HIS A 125 -4.71 -11.25 -3.14
N GLY A 126 -4.15 -12.16 -3.94
CA GLY A 126 -3.95 -13.57 -3.60
C GLY A 126 -2.52 -13.81 -3.15
N ASP A 127 -2.11 -15.08 -3.06
CA ASP A 127 -0.70 -15.43 -2.88
C ASP A 127 0.08 -14.98 -4.12
N ILE A 128 0.95 -13.98 -3.99
CA ILE A 128 1.77 -13.47 -5.09
C ILE A 128 3.23 -13.83 -4.87
N MET A 129 3.87 -14.32 -5.93
CA MET A 129 5.30 -14.61 -5.95
C MET A 129 5.97 -14.04 -7.18
N ALA A 130 7.27 -13.78 -7.09
CA ALA A 130 8.07 -13.40 -8.25
C ALA A 130 9.44 -14.07 -8.25
N ALA A 131 10.00 -14.18 -9.45
CA ALA A 131 11.38 -14.61 -9.69
C ALA A 131 11.94 -13.96 -10.94
N ASN A 132 13.26 -13.95 -11.06
CA ASN A 132 13.92 -13.58 -12.29
C ASN A 132 15.19 -14.42 -12.50
N SER A 133 15.64 -14.50 -13.74
CA SER A 133 16.89 -15.15 -14.12
C SER A 133 17.46 -14.53 -15.39
N VAL A 134 18.76 -14.64 -15.58
CA VAL A 134 19.44 -14.33 -16.84
C VAL A 134 19.90 -15.64 -17.44
N VAL A 135 19.60 -15.85 -18.73
CA VAL A 135 19.91 -17.08 -19.46
C VAL A 135 20.62 -16.75 -20.76
N VAL A 136 21.55 -17.62 -21.17
CA VAL A 136 22.21 -17.56 -22.46
C VAL A 136 21.84 -18.83 -23.22
N LEU A 137 21.32 -18.66 -24.42
CA LEU A 137 20.91 -19.73 -25.32
C LEU A 137 21.97 -19.92 -26.40
N THR A 138 22.46 -21.14 -26.54
CA THR A 138 23.43 -21.54 -27.57
C THR A 138 22.71 -22.27 -28.70
N ASP A 139 23.14 -22.05 -29.94
CA ASP A 139 22.57 -22.74 -31.09
C ASP A 139 22.77 -24.26 -31.00
N GLY A 140 21.72 -25.02 -31.29
CA GLY A 140 21.73 -26.49 -31.22
C GLY A 140 21.65 -27.11 -29.82
N GLU A 141 21.52 -26.31 -28.75
CA GLU A 141 21.42 -26.81 -27.37
C GLU A 141 20.00 -26.65 -26.79
N GLU A 142 19.63 -27.47 -25.81
CA GLU A 142 18.46 -27.22 -24.96
C GLU A 142 18.93 -26.63 -23.63
N THR A 143 18.29 -25.56 -23.17
CA THR A 143 18.63 -24.91 -21.89
C THR A 143 17.50 -25.06 -20.88
N ASP A 144 17.81 -25.64 -19.72
CA ASP A 144 16.89 -25.76 -18.59
C ASP A 144 17.17 -24.67 -17.53
N VAL A 145 16.12 -23.95 -17.12
CA VAL A 145 16.18 -22.95 -16.06
C VAL A 145 15.16 -23.28 -14.98
N THR A 146 15.60 -23.27 -13.72
CA THR A 146 14.70 -23.32 -12.56
C THR A 146 14.60 -21.95 -11.92
N LEU A 147 13.42 -21.35 -11.96
CA LEU A 147 13.13 -20.10 -11.27
C LEU A 147 12.81 -20.38 -9.80
N THR A 148 13.58 -19.78 -8.90
CA THR A 148 13.31 -19.84 -7.46
C THR A 148 12.35 -18.73 -7.06
N MET A 149 11.09 -19.08 -6.88
CA MET A 149 10.00 -18.16 -6.59
C MET A 149 10.07 -17.68 -5.14
N SER A 150 9.99 -16.36 -4.97
CA SER A 150 9.94 -15.69 -3.67
C SER A 150 8.57 -15.07 -3.48
N ARG A 151 7.93 -15.32 -2.34
CA ARG A 151 6.63 -14.72 -2.00
C ARG A 151 6.77 -13.22 -1.76
N LYS A 152 5.82 -12.45 -2.27
CA LYS A 152 5.78 -10.97 -2.22
C LYS A 152 4.68 -10.42 -1.31
N VAL A 153 3.92 -11.30 -0.68
CA VAL A 153 2.84 -10.95 0.24
C VAL A 153 3.05 -11.63 1.60
N PHE A 154 2.50 -11.04 2.64
CA PHE A 154 2.21 -11.71 3.91
C PHE A 154 0.71 -12.00 4.00
N MET A 155 0.29 -12.93 4.87
CA MET A 155 -1.13 -13.24 5.07
C MET A 155 -1.54 -12.80 6.47
N LEU A 156 -2.38 -11.77 6.57
CA LEU A 156 -3.05 -11.45 7.82
C LEU A 156 -4.16 -12.48 8.03
N ARG A 157 -3.98 -13.37 9.00
CA ARG A 157 -4.93 -14.44 9.29
C ARG A 157 -6.04 -13.96 10.19
N ASN A 158 -5.68 -13.35 11.33
CA ASN A 158 -6.66 -12.81 12.25
C ASN A 158 -6.23 -11.50 12.89
N VAL A 159 -7.24 -10.75 13.30
CA VAL A 159 -7.12 -9.65 14.25
C VAL A 159 -8.05 -9.92 15.41
N THR A 160 -7.52 -9.94 16.62
CA THR A 160 -8.23 -10.22 17.87
C THR A 160 -7.95 -9.11 18.86
N ILE A 161 -8.99 -8.55 19.49
CA ILE A 161 -8.87 -7.60 20.59
C ILE A 161 -9.63 -8.15 21.80
N SER A 162 -8.94 -8.32 22.92
CA SER A 162 -9.51 -8.78 24.18
C SER A 162 -9.71 -7.62 25.16
N ASP A 163 -10.49 -7.87 26.21
CA ASP A 163 -10.73 -6.95 27.34
C ASP A 163 -11.38 -5.62 26.94
N VAL A 164 -12.12 -5.62 25.82
CA VAL A 164 -12.78 -4.42 25.29
C VAL A 164 -13.90 -3.96 26.22
N PRO A 165 -13.98 -2.65 26.56
CA PRO A 165 -15.06 -2.12 27.38
C PRO A 165 -16.46 -2.38 26.80
N GLU A 166 -17.43 -2.68 27.67
CA GLU A 166 -18.81 -2.97 27.26
C GLU A 166 -19.48 -1.83 26.47
N ASN A 167 -19.07 -0.58 26.70
CA ASN A 167 -19.60 0.59 26.01
C ASN A 167 -19.03 0.77 24.59
N VAL A 168 -18.22 -0.15 24.08
CA VAL A 168 -17.76 -0.16 22.68
C VAL A 168 -18.78 -0.85 21.80
N ALA A 169 -19.21 -0.17 20.74
CA ALA A 169 -20.20 -0.60 19.76
C ALA A 169 -19.59 -1.05 18.43
N ALA A 170 -18.39 -0.58 18.07
CA ALA A 170 -17.68 -1.03 16.88
C ALA A 170 -16.17 -0.86 17.02
N ILE A 171 -15.40 -1.72 16.34
CA ILE A 171 -13.95 -1.60 16.23
C ILE A 171 -13.53 -1.75 14.77
N THR A 172 -12.69 -0.85 14.29
CA THR A 172 -11.98 -0.99 13.01
C THR A 172 -10.48 -0.96 13.25
N ALA A 173 -9.74 -1.89 12.65
CA ALA A 173 -8.28 -1.84 12.57
C ALA A 173 -7.85 -1.47 11.15
N ASN A 174 -6.82 -0.65 11.03
CA ASN A 174 -6.20 -0.26 9.77
C ASN A 174 -4.69 -0.49 9.87
N VAL A 175 -4.06 -1.00 8.82
CA VAL A 175 -2.60 -1.09 8.70
C VAL A 175 -2.13 -0.36 7.44
N SER A 176 -1.14 0.53 7.60
CA SER A 176 -0.56 1.34 6.53
C SER A 176 0.79 1.96 6.97
N PRO A 177 1.69 2.40 6.07
CA PRO A 177 1.65 2.18 4.63
C PRO A 177 2.09 0.75 4.23
N LEU A 178 1.45 0.22 3.21
CA LEU A 178 1.81 -1.01 2.50
C LEU A 178 2.18 -0.68 1.06
N TYR A 179 2.99 -1.52 0.43
CA TYR A 179 3.09 -1.46 -1.03
C TYR A 179 1.74 -1.79 -1.68
N GLU A 180 1.50 -1.30 -2.89
CA GLU A 180 0.22 -1.49 -3.60
C GLU A 180 0.26 -2.66 -4.58
N GLY A 181 1.45 -3.09 -5.00
CA GLY A 181 1.60 -4.11 -6.03
C GLY A 181 3.05 -4.50 -6.26
N ILE A 182 3.25 -5.26 -7.33
CA ILE A 182 4.58 -5.52 -7.92
C ILE A 182 4.57 -5.22 -9.42
N ASN A 183 5.73 -4.93 -9.98
CA ASN A 183 5.95 -4.92 -11.43
C ASN A 183 6.33 -6.31 -11.96
N VAL A 184 6.45 -6.44 -13.29
CA VAL A 184 6.92 -7.68 -13.94
C VAL A 184 8.28 -8.13 -13.41
N ALA A 185 9.17 -7.21 -13.06
CA ALA A 185 10.47 -7.53 -12.46
C ALA A 185 10.40 -8.11 -11.04
N GLY A 186 9.21 -8.07 -10.40
CA GLY A 186 8.99 -8.53 -9.03
C GLY A 186 9.40 -7.52 -7.96
N GLU A 187 9.59 -6.26 -8.34
CA GLU A 187 9.85 -5.13 -7.45
C GLU A 187 8.53 -4.54 -6.98
N TYR A 188 8.49 -4.08 -5.73
CA TYR A 188 7.29 -3.45 -5.17
C TYR A 188 7.02 -2.08 -5.81
N CYS A 189 5.75 -1.74 -5.97
CA CYS A 189 5.31 -0.47 -6.53
C CYS A 189 4.11 0.11 -5.76
N GLY A 190 4.01 1.44 -5.74
CA GLY A 190 3.02 2.19 -4.97
C GLY A 190 3.28 2.10 -3.46
N GLU A 191 3.10 3.19 -2.71
CA GLU A 191 3.49 3.25 -1.30
C GLU A 191 2.34 3.68 -0.38
N ASN A 192 1.13 3.84 -0.92
CA ASN A 192 -0.04 4.30 -0.17
C ASN A 192 -1.04 3.18 0.14
N GLY A 193 -0.62 1.92 -0.01
CA GLY A 193 -1.44 0.76 0.29
C GLY A 193 -1.88 0.77 1.75
N ALA A 194 -3.14 0.39 1.98
CA ALA A 194 -3.69 0.27 3.31
C ALA A 194 -4.71 -0.86 3.35
N TYR A 195 -4.80 -1.55 4.48
CA TYR A 195 -5.81 -2.56 4.71
C TYR A 195 -6.63 -2.20 5.93
N SER A 196 -7.96 -2.23 5.79
CA SER A 196 -8.91 -1.95 6.88
C SER A 196 -9.79 -3.15 7.13
N VAL A 197 -10.00 -3.46 8.41
CA VAL A 197 -10.83 -4.57 8.84
C VAL A 197 -11.76 -4.13 9.96
N VAL A 198 -13.04 -4.48 9.82
CA VAL A 198 -14.05 -4.29 10.87
C VAL A 198 -14.11 -5.57 11.69
N LEU A 199 -14.00 -5.44 13.01
CA LEU A 199 -14.03 -6.57 13.92
C LEU A 199 -15.46 -6.85 14.39
N GLU A 200 -15.71 -8.12 14.73
CA GLU A 200 -16.99 -8.61 15.20
C GLU A 200 -16.89 -8.98 16.68
N LYS A 201 -17.90 -8.59 17.47
CA LYS A 201 -17.97 -8.92 18.90
C LYS A 201 -18.35 -10.39 19.07
N GLY A 202 -17.43 -11.19 19.61
CA GLY A 202 -17.64 -12.57 20.02
C GLY A 202 -18.44 -12.69 21.32
N THR A 203 -18.91 -13.91 21.59
CA THR A 203 -19.67 -14.24 22.81
C THR A 203 -18.81 -14.33 24.06
N ASP A 204 -17.48 -14.43 23.90
CA ASP A 204 -16.47 -14.45 24.97
C ASP A 204 -15.99 -13.06 25.37
N GLY A 205 -16.61 -12.00 24.83
CA GLY A 205 -16.23 -10.60 25.08
C GLY A 205 -15.04 -10.11 24.25
N LYS A 206 -14.43 -10.97 23.42
CA LYS A 206 -13.39 -10.56 22.47
C LYS A 206 -14.00 -10.01 21.20
N TRP A 207 -13.25 -9.16 20.52
CA TRP A 207 -13.56 -8.70 19.19
C TRP A 207 -12.61 -9.37 18.21
N THR A 208 -13.12 -10.05 17.19
CA THR A 208 -12.29 -10.84 16.29
C THR A 208 -12.68 -10.63 14.84
N LYS A 209 -11.71 -10.79 13.94
CA LYS A 209 -11.97 -11.00 12.53
C LYS A 209 -10.98 -12.00 11.96
N GLN A 210 -11.48 -13.08 11.39
CA GLN A 210 -10.71 -13.90 10.47
C GLN A 210 -10.64 -13.14 9.15
N CYS A 211 -9.42 -12.86 8.72
CA CYS A 211 -9.13 -12.00 7.57
C CYS A 211 -8.73 -12.85 6.36
N ASP A 212 -7.82 -13.81 6.57
CA ASP A 212 -7.17 -14.61 5.52
C ASP A 212 -6.73 -13.79 4.30
N ALA A 213 -6.29 -12.55 4.55
CA ALA A 213 -6.02 -11.56 3.53
C ALA A 213 -4.54 -11.58 3.16
N PHE A 214 -4.24 -11.69 1.87
CA PHE A 214 -2.88 -11.47 1.37
C PHE A 214 -2.64 -9.98 1.19
N LEU A 215 -1.58 -9.49 1.83
CA LEU A 215 -1.20 -8.08 1.86
C LEU A 215 0.24 -7.94 1.40
N MET A 216 0.54 -6.88 0.65
CA MET A 216 1.92 -6.56 0.30
C MET A 216 2.71 -6.18 1.56
N GLU A 217 4.03 -6.31 1.46
CA GLU A 217 4.95 -5.86 2.52
C GLU A 217 4.73 -4.38 2.87
N SER A 218 5.02 -4.02 4.12
CA SER A 218 4.91 -2.63 4.55
C SER A 218 6.01 -1.73 3.98
N VAL A 219 5.67 -0.47 3.74
CA VAL A 219 6.68 0.55 3.40
C VAL A 219 7.36 0.98 4.68
N GLY A 220 8.55 0.44 4.94
CA GLY A 220 9.22 0.62 6.22
C GLY A 220 8.39 0.07 7.37
N ASN A 221 8.31 0.81 8.46
CA ASN A 221 7.59 0.41 9.66
C ASN A 221 6.13 0.87 9.60
N PRO A 222 5.15 -0.04 9.53
CA PRO A 222 3.75 0.34 9.38
C PRO A 222 3.17 0.84 10.70
N VAL A 223 2.16 1.70 10.57
CA VAL A 223 1.25 2.13 11.62
C VAL A 223 -0.01 1.28 11.58
N VAL A 224 -0.34 0.66 12.70
CA VAL A 224 -1.64 0.02 12.93
C VAL A 224 -2.53 0.98 13.72
N THR A 225 -3.67 1.36 13.16
CA THR A 225 -4.64 2.26 13.78
C THR A 225 -5.89 1.49 14.15
N PHE A 226 -6.28 1.54 15.43
CA PHE A 226 -7.52 0.97 15.95
C PHE A 226 -8.50 2.10 16.31
N ASN A 227 -9.70 2.05 15.74
CA ASN A 227 -10.78 2.97 16.06
C ASN A 227 -11.86 2.23 16.82
N PHE A 228 -12.11 2.63 18.07
CA PHE A 228 -13.16 2.11 18.94
C PHE A 228 -14.30 3.14 18.98
N THR A 229 -15.44 2.79 18.40
CA THR A 229 -16.65 3.61 18.47
C THR A 229 -17.46 3.18 19.67
N THR A 230 -17.74 4.10 20.59
CA THR A 230 -18.56 3.83 21.78
C THR A 230 -20.06 3.92 21.44
N THR A 231 -20.91 3.39 22.33
CA THR A 231 -22.37 3.37 22.17
C THR A 231 -23.00 4.76 22.11
N ASP A 232 -22.32 5.79 22.64
CA ASP A 232 -22.70 7.21 22.52
C ASP A 232 -22.15 7.88 21.24
N GLY A 233 -21.55 7.11 20.34
CA GLY A 233 -21.06 7.56 19.04
C GLY A 233 -19.68 8.21 19.03
N LYS A 234 -18.97 8.29 20.17
CA LYS A 234 -17.61 8.83 20.21
C LYS A 234 -16.61 7.81 19.67
N VAL A 235 -15.57 8.30 18.99
CA VAL A 235 -14.48 7.46 18.47
C VAL A 235 -13.22 7.68 19.30
N LYS A 236 -12.66 6.60 19.82
CA LYS A 236 -11.32 6.57 20.42
C LYS A 236 -10.35 5.91 19.46
N THR A 237 -9.35 6.65 19.03
CA THR A 237 -8.33 6.18 18.10
C THR A 237 -7.06 5.84 18.86
N PHE A 238 -6.54 4.65 18.61
CA PHE A 238 -5.26 4.19 19.13
C PHE A 238 -4.36 3.84 17.96
N ARG A 239 -3.09 4.24 18.06
CA ARG A 239 -2.10 3.95 17.04
C ARG A 239 -0.99 3.12 17.62
N TYR A 240 -0.41 2.29 16.78
CA TYR A 240 0.76 1.52 17.07
C TYR A 240 1.70 1.65 15.87
N VAL A 241 2.87 2.24 16.08
CA VAL A 241 3.93 2.21 15.06
C VAL A 241 4.74 0.95 15.32
N SER A 242 4.81 0.07 14.33
CA SER A 242 5.62 -1.13 14.41
C SER A 242 7.10 -0.76 14.55
N ASP A 243 7.85 -1.52 15.34
CA ASP A 243 9.30 -1.38 15.43
C ASP A 243 10.01 -2.01 14.21
N LYS A 244 9.29 -2.87 13.48
CA LYS A 244 9.77 -3.62 12.31
C LYS A 244 8.77 -3.59 11.16
N PRO A 245 9.24 -3.76 9.91
CA PRO A 245 8.35 -3.99 8.77
C PRO A 245 7.54 -5.28 8.92
N LEU A 246 6.31 -5.26 8.39
CA LEU A 246 5.53 -6.46 8.12
C LEU A 246 6.02 -7.06 6.80
N ALA A 247 7.01 -7.95 6.92
CA ALA A 247 7.69 -8.55 5.77
C ALA A 247 6.82 -9.58 5.04
N ALA A 248 7.06 -9.73 3.74
CA ALA A 248 6.45 -10.81 2.95
C ALA A 248 6.89 -12.20 3.44
N ASN A 249 6.15 -13.23 3.03
CA ASN A 249 6.38 -14.63 3.37
C ASN A 249 6.13 -15.00 4.84
N TYR A 250 5.25 -14.27 5.54
CA TYR A 250 4.75 -14.60 6.89
C TYR A 250 3.23 -14.67 6.99
N LYS A 251 2.73 -15.65 7.75
CA LYS A 251 1.34 -15.70 8.22
C LYS A 251 1.25 -15.00 9.57
N VAL A 252 0.52 -13.90 9.62
CA VAL A 252 0.48 -12.95 10.72
C VAL A 252 -0.85 -13.05 11.46
N ASP A 253 -0.78 -13.23 12.78
CA ASP A 253 -1.87 -13.05 13.73
C ASP A 253 -1.64 -11.77 14.52
N MET A 254 -2.64 -10.91 14.61
CA MET A 254 -2.59 -9.69 15.42
C MET A 254 -3.50 -9.88 16.63
N THR A 255 -2.92 -9.95 17.82
CA THR A 255 -3.65 -10.05 19.09
C THR A 255 -3.42 -8.78 19.89
N VAL A 256 -4.48 -8.19 20.41
CA VAL A 256 -4.44 -6.92 21.10
C VAL A 256 -5.20 -7.05 22.42
N ASN A 257 -4.69 -6.48 23.50
CA ASN A 257 -5.37 -6.48 24.80
C ASN A 257 -5.62 -5.04 25.26
N TYR A 258 -6.88 -4.74 25.58
CA TYR A 258 -7.31 -3.44 26.11
C TYR A 258 -7.23 -3.45 27.63
N GLN A 259 -6.25 -2.77 28.21
CA GLN A 259 -6.04 -2.75 29.65
C GLN A 259 -6.70 -1.53 30.29
N ARG A 260 -7.64 -1.77 31.22
CA ARG A 260 -8.22 -0.71 32.06
C ARG A 260 -7.24 -0.34 33.18
N VAL A 261 -6.39 0.67 32.97
CA VAL A 261 -5.72 1.40 34.06
C VAL A 261 -6.25 2.84 34.12
N ALA A 262 -5.67 3.71 34.96
CA ALA A 262 -6.13 5.11 35.12
C ALA A 262 -6.22 5.86 33.77
N GLU A 263 -5.46 5.41 32.78
CA GLU A 263 -5.59 5.69 31.36
C GLU A 263 -5.68 4.31 30.63
N PRO A 264 -6.57 4.09 29.63
CA PRO A 264 -6.69 2.80 28.94
C PRO A 264 -5.52 2.44 27.99
N LEU A 265 -4.74 1.44 28.38
CA LEU A 265 -3.50 1.05 27.70
C LEU A 265 -3.71 -0.12 26.73
N LEU A 266 -3.21 -0.04 25.50
CA LEU A 266 -3.31 -1.13 24.51
C LEU A 266 -1.98 -1.85 24.34
N LYS A 267 -2.01 -3.18 24.49
CA LYS A 267 -0.87 -4.04 24.18
C LYS A 267 -1.13 -4.78 22.88
N CYS A 268 -0.25 -4.60 21.88
CA CYS A 268 -0.36 -5.23 20.57
C CYS A 268 0.72 -6.30 20.38
N LEU A 269 0.29 -7.53 20.20
CA LEU A 269 1.09 -8.70 19.90
C LEU A 269 0.92 -9.08 18.42
N ILE A 270 2.01 -9.14 17.66
CA ILE A 270 1.99 -9.54 16.25
C ILE A 270 2.79 -10.84 16.11
N ASN A 271 2.11 -11.97 15.94
CA ASN A 271 2.74 -13.27 15.78
C ASN A 271 2.83 -13.61 14.29
N GLY A 272 4.03 -13.63 13.73
CA GLY A 272 4.24 -14.00 12.33
C GLY A 272 5.07 -15.26 12.18
N VAL A 273 4.46 -16.34 11.69
CA VAL A 273 5.19 -17.54 11.30
C VAL A 273 5.49 -17.48 9.81
N SER A 274 6.76 -17.64 9.42
CA SER A 274 7.10 -17.75 8.00
C SER A 274 6.38 -18.96 7.40
N TRP A 275 6.07 -18.92 6.10
CA TRP A 275 5.52 -20.12 5.44
C TRP A 275 6.48 -21.32 5.51
N ALA A 276 7.77 -21.08 5.80
CA ALA A 276 8.83 -22.07 5.87
C ALA A 276 9.38 -22.32 7.30
N GLY A 277 8.68 -21.89 8.37
CA GLY A 277 9.12 -22.02 9.77
C GLY A 277 8.61 -20.91 10.70
N GLU A 278 8.76 -21.05 12.02
CA GLU A 278 8.14 -20.14 12.99
C GLU A 278 9.03 -18.96 13.42
N GLN A 279 8.42 -17.78 13.57
CA GLN A 279 8.96 -16.66 14.32
C GLN A 279 7.81 -16.07 15.16
N THR A 280 8.13 -15.42 16.28
CA THR A 280 7.11 -14.79 17.15
C THR A 280 7.64 -13.45 17.57
N TRP A 281 6.84 -12.40 17.42
CA TRP A 281 7.20 -11.06 17.87
C TRP A 281 6.25 -10.66 19.00
N THR A 282 6.82 -10.44 20.18
CA THR A 282 6.09 -9.96 21.35
C THR A 282 6.47 -8.52 21.62
N ILE A 283 5.48 -7.63 21.60
CA ILE A 283 5.68 -6.20 21.80
C ILE A 283 4.62 -5.69 22.80
N ASP A 284 5.08 -4.95 23.80
CA ASP A 284 4.24 -4.28 24.80
C ASP A 284 4.26 -2.78 24.51
N VAL A 285 3.11 -2.11 24.51
CA VAL A 285 3.01 -0.66 24.27
C VAL A 285 2.26 -0.02 25.42
N LYS A 286 2.74 1.15 25.90
CA LYS A 286 2.08 1.92 26.94
C LYS A 286 1.49 3.23 26.39
N GLU A 287 0.33 3.61 26.89
CA GLU A 287 -0.40 4.82 26.48
C GLU A 287 0.39 6.12 26.73
N ASN A 288 1.24 6.12 27.77
CA ASN A 288 2.06 7.27 28.17
C ASN A 288 3.38 7.44 27.40
N GLU A 289 3.70 6.54 26.46
CA GLU A 289 4.80 6.72 25.49
C GLU A 289 4.30 7.37 24.19
N MET A 290 3.05 7.82 24.18
CA MET A 290 2.38 8.51 23.08
C MET A 290 1.94 9.89 23.54
N GLY A 291 2.18 10.91 22.71
CA GLY A 291 1.59 12.22 22.91
C GLY A 291 0.06 12.15 22.78
N ASP A 292 -0.65 12.98 23.54
CA ASP A 292 -2.07 13.27 23.31
C ASP A 292 -2.25 13.66 21.85
N ASN A 293 -2.67 12.70 21.04
CA ASN A 293 -2.86 12.91 19.62
C ASN A 293 -4.33 12.69 19.31
N THR A 294 -5.08 13.79 19.32
CA THR A 294 -6.40 13.93 18.68
C THR A 294 -6.34 13.69 17.17
N GLY A 295 -5.17 13.40 16.60
CA GLY A 295 -4.92 13.28 15.18
C GLY A 295 -5.45 12.00 14.52
N GLY A 296 -6.76 11.71 14.49
CA GLY A 296 -7.38 10.69 13.62
C GLY A 296 -7.48 11.16 12.15
N ASP A 297 -7.25 10.30 11.15
CA ASP A 297 -7.76 10.60 9.79
C ASP A 297 -9.27 10.73 9.92
N VAL A 298 -9.78 11.96 9.82
CA VAL A 298 -11.20 12.22 9.95
C VAL A 298 -11.86 11.66 8.69
N LYS A 299 -12.64 10.59 8.85
CA LYS A 299 -13.58 10.13 7.82
C LYS A 299 -14.80 11.04 7.88
N VAL A 300 -15.02 11.83 6.83
CA VAL A 300 -16.14 12.77 6.77
C VAL A 300 -17.14 12.30 5.73
N ASP A 301 -18.41 12.18 6.12
CA ASP A 301 -19.56 11.86 5.26
C ASP A 301 -20.06 13.11 4.51
N GLU A 302 -19.13 13.80 3.84
CA GLU A 302 -19.35 15.06 3.11
C GLU A 302 -18.72 14.96 1.70
N THR A 303 -19.15 15.83 0.78
CA THR A 303 -18.49 15.96 -0.53
C THR A 303 -17.06 16.45 -0.32
N ALA A 304 -16.09 15.73 -0.89
CA ALA A 304 -14.69 16.11 -0.82
C ALA A 304 -14.45 17.49 -1.46
N PRO A 305 -13.74 18.41 -0.79
CA PRO A 305 -13.43 19.71 -1.35
C PRO A 305 -12.43 19.58 -2.51
N GLU A 306 -12.55 20.45 -3.51
CA GLU A 306 -11.68 20.45 -4.69
C GLU A 306 -10.30 21.05 -4.37
N GLN A 307 -9.28 20.63 -5.11
CA GLN A 307 -7.95 21.25 -5.04
C GLN A 307 -8.04 22.76 -5.31
N GLY A 308 -7.27 23.54 -4.54
CA GLY A 308 -7.26 24.99 -4.68
C GLY A 308 -8.35 25.72 -3.90
N THR A 309 -9.25 24.99 -3.22
CA THR A 309 -10.32 25.57 -2.38
C THR A 309 -9.93 25.63 -0.90
N VAL A 310 -10.90 25.98 -0.04
CA VAL A 310 -10.74 26.03 1.42
C VAL A 310 -11.63 24.99 2.08
N TYR A 311 -11.05 24.20 2.98
CA TYR A 311 -11.78 23.29 3.86
C TYR A 311 -11.44 23.57 5.31
N LYS A 312 -12.46 23.93 6.11
CA LYS A 312 -12.32 24.33 7.53
C LYS A 312 -11.22 25.37 7.75
N GLY A 313 -11.05 26.31 6.82
CA GLY A 313 -10.02 27.36 6.87
C GLY A 313 -8.63 26.93 6.40
N CYS A 314 -8.43 25.67 6.00
CA CYS A 314 -7.18 25.16 5.44
C CYS A 314 -7.21 25.19 3.91
N TYR A 315 -6.04 25.36 3.28
CA TYR A 315 -5.93 25.28 1.83
C TYR A 315 -5.95 23.82 1.38
N VAL A 316 -6.77 23.48 0.38
CA VAL A 316 -6.78 22.14 -0.20
C VAL A 316 -5.62 22.00 -1.19
N LEU A 317 -4.53 21.38 -0.73
CA LEU A 317 -3.31 21.17 -1.50
C LEU A 317 -3.51 20.16 -2.62
N LYS A 318 -4.17 19.04 -2.30
CA LYS A 318 -4.52 17.96 -3.23
C LYS A 318 -5.88 17.36 -2.86
N SER A 319 -6.63 16.93 -3.86
CA SER A 319 -7.88 16.18 -3.71
C SER A 319 -7.87 15.08 -4.77
N GLU A 320 -7.62 13.86 -4.33
CA GLU A 320 -7.30 12.73 -5.20
C GLU A 320 -8.22 11.56 -4.88
N GLN A 321 -8.79 10.93 -5.91
CA GLN A 321 -9.58 9.72 -5.72
C GLN A 321 -8.64 8.57 -5.34
N SER A 322 -9.01 7.81 -4.31
CA SER A 322 -8.24 6.63 -3.92
C SER A 322 -8.25 5.63 -5.07
N ALA A 323 -7.07 5.17 -5.47
CA ALA A 323 -6.91 4.16 -6.52
C ALA A 323 -7.44 2.77 -6.10
N VAL A 324 -7.74 2.56 -4.81
CA VAL A 324 -8.19 1.28 -4.24
C VAL A 324 -9.72 1.18 -4.16
N SER A 325 -10.43 2.31 -4.16
CA SER A 325 -11.89 2.36 -4.10
C SER A 325 -12.40 3.69 -4.63
N GLY A 326 -13.11 3.70 -5.76
CA GLY A 326 -13.69 4.89 -6.37
C GLY A 326 -14.67 5.68 -5.49
N ASN A 327 -15.04 5.16 -4.32
CA ASN A 327 -15.88 5.84 -3.33
C ASN A 327 -15.08 6.61 -2.26
N ILE A 328 -13.76 6.67 -2.34
CA ILE A 328 -12.93 7.37 -1.36
C ILE A 328 -12.16 8.50 -2.06
N THR A 329 -12.22 9.70 -1.49
CA THR A 329 -11.37 10.82 -1.90
C THR A 329 -10.44 11.19 -0.75
N ILE A 330 -9.13 11.21 -1.02
CA ILE A 330 -8.09 11.61 -0.09
C ILE A 330 -7.77 13.07 -0.35
N VAL A 331 -7.84 13.88 0.70
CA VAL A 331 -7.62 15.32 0.62
C VAL A 331 -6.46 15.69 1.52
N THR A 332 -5.44 16.32 0.92
CA THR A 332 -4.30 16.87 1.66
C THR A 332 -4.53 18.35 1.88
N LEU A 333 -4.54 18.76 3.14
CA LEU A 333 -4.76 20.13 3.59
C LEU A 333 -3.43 20.76 4.00
N LEU A 334 -3.20 22.00 3.59
CA LEU A 334 -2.07 22.82 4.05
C LEU A 334 -2.56 23.83 5.09
N ALA A 335 -1.81 23.94 6.20
CA ALA A 335 -2.15 24.87 7.27
C ALA A 335 -2.29 26.32 6.76
N PRO A 336 -3.23 27.12 7.31
CA PRO A 336 -3.48 28.49 6.86
C PRO A 336 -2.31 29.44 7.13
N LYS A 337 -1.47 29.10 8.10
CA LYS A 337 -0.35 29.88 8.59
C LYS A 337 0.91 29.03 8.72
N SER A 338 2.05 29.68 8.84
CA SER A 338 3.32 29.05 9.19
C SER A 338 3.91 29.64 10.46
N LYS A 339 4.87 28.93 11.06
CA LYS A 339 5.65 29.38 12.22
C LYS A 339 7.12 29.28 11.91
N CYS A 340 7.93 30.24 12.35
CA CYS A 340 9.39 30.17 12.22
C CYS A 340 10.09 30.31 13.58
N SER A 341 11.42 30.27 13.57
CA SER A 341 12.26 30.48 14.75
C SER A 341 12.00 29.48 15.89
N LEU A 342 11.72 28.22 15.55
CA LEU A 342 11.63 27.12 16.51
C LEU A 342 12.97 26.96 17.25
N ILE A 343 12.91 26.74 18.57
CA ILE A 343 14.08 26.60 19.45
C ILE A 343 14.25 25.14 19.83
N PHE A 344 15.42 24.58 19.52
CA PHE A 344 15.82 23.20 19.79
C PHE A 344 17.35 23.04 19.70
N ASN A 345 17.88 21.89 20.10
CA ASN A 345 19.22 21.43 19.78
C ASN A 345 19.23 20.79 18.38
N ALA A 346 19.92 21.41 17.41
CA ALA A 346 19.91 20.97 16.01
C ALA A 346 20.59 19.61 15.78
N ASP A 347 21.49 19.21 16.68
CA ASP A 347 22.21 17.93 16.61
C ASP A 347 21.40 16.76 17.20
N ASP A 348 20.25 17.04 17.82
CA ASP A 348 19.38 16.04 18.44
C ASP A 348 18.01 15.99 17.75
N GLN A 349 17.78 14.97 16.93
CA GLN A 349 16.51 14.80 16.21
C GLN A 349 15.30 14.62 17.15
N ALA A 350 15.47 14.11 18.37
CA ALA A 350 14.38 14.00 19.32
C ALA A 350 13.95 15.38 19.83
N ASP A 351 14.90 16.28 20.09
CA ASP A 351 14.61 17.65 20.52
C ASP A 351 14.06 18.50 19.35
N VAL A 352 14.58 18.32 18.14
CA VAL A 352 13.98 18.91 16.91
C VAL A 352 12.53 18.47 16.79
N LYS A 353 12.25 17.17 16.92
CA LYS A 353 10.90 16.62 16.82
C LYS A 353 9.97 17.23 17.87
N LYS A 354 10.42 17.32 19.12
CA LYS A 354 9.64 17.95 20.19
C LYS A 354 9.26 19.40 19.87
N ALA A 355 10.18 20.20 19.35
CA ALA A 355 9.92 21.58 18.98
C ALA A 355 8.99 21.70 17.75
N VAL A 356 9.16 20.81 16.77
CA VAL A 356 8.26 20.71 15.61
C VAL A 356 6.85 20.34 16.05
N ASP A 357 6.68 19.28 16.85
CA ASP A 357 5.37 18.80 17.31
C ASP A 357 4.63 19.91 18.10
N ALA A 358 5.33 20.62 18.97
CA ALA A 358 4.78 21.79 19.68
C ALA A 358 4.34 22.90 18.71
N GLY A 359 5.17 23.19 17.70
CA GLY A 359 4.83 24.16 16.66
C GLY A 359 3.65 23.73 15.78
N ILE A 360 3.51 22.43 15.51
CA ILE A 360 2.36 21.88 14.76
C ILE A 360 1.09 22.04 15.59
N ALA A 361 1.13 21.77 16.88
CA ALA A 361 -0.01 21.94 17.78
C ALA A 361 -0.52 23.40 17.81
N GLU A 362 0.38 24.39 17.75
CA GLU A 362 0.00 25.80 17.66
C GLU A 362 -0.62 26.20 16.31
N LEU A 363 -0.27 25.49 15.23
CA LEU A 363 -0.78 25.73 13.88
C LEU A 363 -2.02 24.89 13.54
N ALA A 364 -2.37 23.94 14.41
CA ALA A 364 -3.50 23.04 14.21
C ALA A 364 -4.82 23.83 14.12
N VAL A 365 -5.65 23.47 13.15
CA VAL A 365 -6.95 24.11 12.93
C VAL A 365 -8.05 23.27 13.57
N LYS A 366 -8.89 23.90 14.40
CA LYS A 366 -10.00 23.23 15.08
C LYS A 366 -10.90 22.49 14.08
N GLY A 367 -11.12 21.20 14.32
CA GLY A 367 -11.96 20.34 13.48
C GLY A 367 -11.23 19.73 12.28
N VAL A 368 -9.91 19.93 12.17
CA VAL A 368 -9.02 19.19 11.28
C VAL A 368 -7.97 18.52 12.15
N ASP A 369 -7.92 17.20 12.06
CA ASP A 369 -6.99 16.34 12.81
C ASP A 369 -5.91 15.79 11.85
N GLY A 370 -4.87 15.14 12.40
CA GLY A 370 -3.84 14.48 11.60
C GLY A 370 -2.73 15.39 11.09
N TRP A 371 -2.49 16.52 11.76
CA TRP A 371 -1.41 17.44 11.39
C TRP A 371 -0.04 16.80 11.55
N ARG A 372 0.77 16.89 10.49
CA ARG A 372 2.12 16.36 10.40
C ARG A 372 3.01 17.25 9.54
N LEU A 373 4.31 16.99 9.57
CA LEU A 373 5.20 17.54 8.54
C LEU A 373 4.81 16.99 7.17
N PRO A 374 4.97 17.80 6.10
CA PRO A 374 4.91 17.29 4.75
C PRO A 374 5.98 16.20 4.53
N THR A 375 5.65 15.19 3.74
CA THR A 375 6.66 14.25 3.22
C THR A 375 7.56 14.98 2.22
N LYS A 376 8.68 14.36 1.86
CA LYS A 376 9.55 14.87 0.79
C LYS A 376 8.77 15.13 -0.50
N GLY A 377 7.96 14.16 -0.96
CA GLY A 377 7.20 14.29 -2.21
C GLY A 377 6.13 15.39 -2.15
N GLU A 378 5.45 15.55 -1.01
CA GLU A 378 4.50 16.66 -0.81
C GLU A 378 5.21 18.02 -0.81
N MET A 379 6.39 18.12 -0.19
CA MET A 379 7.16 19.36 -0.17
C MET A 379 7.68 19.72 -1.57
N GLU A 380 8.19 18.75 -2.32
CA GLU A 380 8.61 18.95 -3.72
C GLU A 380 7.44 19.41 -4.58
N TYR A 381 6.27 18.80 -4.41
CA TYR A 381 5.04 19.22 -5.07
C TYR A 381 4.67 20.68 -4.74
N ILE A 382 4.75 21.07 -3.46
CA ILE A 382 4.49 22.45 -3.02
C ILE A 382 5.46 23.43 -3.71
N MET A 383 6.74 23.09 -3.80
CA MET A 383 7.76 23.95 -4.43
C MET A 383 7.56 24.07 -5.94
N ASP A 384 7.26 22.95 -6.61
CA ASP A 384 7.04 22.92 -8.06
C ASP A 384 5.78 23.68 -8.48
N ASN A 385 4.73 23.67 -7.65
CA ASN A 385 3.45 24.32 -7.93
C ASN A 385 3.25 25.64 -7.18
N ARG A 386 4.32 26.20 -6.60
CA ARG A 386 4.23 27.31 -5.64
C ARG A 386 3.58 28.57 -6.21
N ALA A 387 3.81 28.88 -7.49
CA ALA A 387 3.23 30.06 -8.12
C ALA A 387 1.70 30.01 -8.12
N ASP A 388 1.14 28.88 -8.56
CA ASP A 388 -0.31 28.66 -8.61
C ASP A 388 -0.90 28.55 -7.21
N ILE A 389 -0.22 27.82 -6.31
CA ILE A 389 -0.61 27.76 -4.90
C ILE A 389 -0.66 29.17 -4.29
N ASN A 390 0.36 30.01 -4.49
CA ASN A 390 0.38 31.37 -3.94
C ASN A 390 -0.70 32.28 -4.54
N ASN A 391 -1.05 32.11 -5.82
CA ASN A 391 -2.16 32.83 -6.43
C ASN A 391 -3.48 32.47 -5.74
N ASN A 392 -3.69 31.18 -5.45
CA ASN A 392 -4.86 30.71 -4.72
C ASN A 392 -4.84 31.20 -3.27
N LEU A 393 -3.73 31.02 -2.54
CA LEU A 393 -3.58 31.45 -1.14
C LEU A 393 -3.85 32.95 -0.98
N LYS A 394 -3.35 33.78 -1.91
CA LYS A 394 -3.61 35.23 -1.93
C LYS A 394 -5.10 35.53 -2.08
N THR A 395 -5.78 34.85 -2.99
CA THR A 395 -7.22 35.02 -3.27
C THR A 395 -8.06 34.59 -2.07
N LEU A 396 -7.62 33.54 -1.37
CA LEU A 396 -8.28 32.95 -0.21
C LEU A 396 -7.93 33.65 1.12
N GLY A 397 -7.07 34.67 1.10
CA GLY A 397 -6.66 35.39 2.31
C GLY A 397 -5.78 34.57 3.27
N LEU A 398 -5.06 33.57 2.76
CA LEU A 398 -4.16 32.71 3.53
C LEU A 398 -2.70 33.15 3.42
N GLU A 399 -1.86 32.72 4.35
CA GLU A 399 -0.43 33.06 4.34
C GLU A 399 0.26 32.49 3.08
N LEU A 400 1.08 33.29 2.41
CA LEU A 400 1.81 32.87 1.21
C LEU A 400 3.02 31.99 1.54
N ILE A 401 3.47 31.23 0.56
CA ILE A 401 4.73 30.48 0.60
C ILE A 401 5.86 31.40 0.16
N TYR A 402 6.81 31.66 1.06
CA TYR A 402 7.91 32.61 0.90
C TYR A 402 8.99 32.12 -0.08
N LYS A 403 9.80 33.04 -0.60
CA LYS A 403 10.95 32.81 -1.50
C LYS A 403 12.29 32.99 -0.79
N ASP A 404 13.36 32.59 -1.47
CA ASP A 404 14.74 32.92 -1.14
C ASP A 404 15.13 32.45 0.27
N MET A 405 15.95 33.21 1.00
CA MET A 405 16.40 32.89 2.36
C MET A 405 15.26 32.75 3.37
N ASN A 406 14.07 33.27 3.04
CA ASN A 406 12.86 33.18 3.86
C ASN A 406 11.94 32.02 3.46
N GLY A 407 12.24 31.29 2.38
CA GLY A 407 11.41 30.24 1.80
C GLY A 407 11.89 28.82 2.11
N ILE A 408 12.42 28.58 3.31
CA ILE A 408 12.94 27.27 3.69
C ILE A 408 11.96 26.58 4.63
N TYR A 409 11.46 25.40 4.28
CA TYR A 409 10.36 24.72 4.98
C TYR A 409 10.75 23.38 5.57
N TYR A 410 10.25 23.07 6.77
CA TYR A 410 10.46 21.77 7.40
C TYR A 410 9.66 20.67 6.70
N PHE A 411 10.28 19.50 6.54
CA PHE A 411 9.66 18.30 5.97
C PHE A 411 10.28 17.03 6.59
N LEU A 412 9.60 15.89 6.42
CA LEU A 412 10.13 14.58 6.79
C LEU A 412 10.74 13.91 5.56
N ASN A 413 12.03 13.56 5.62
CA ASN A 413 12.72 12.87 4.52
C ASN A 413 12.43 11.36 4.51
N THR A 414 12.93 10.66 3.49
CA THR A 414 12.73 9.21 3.30
C THR A 414 13.34 8.33 4.39
N ASP A 415 14.28 8.86 5.18
CA ASP A 415 14.91 8.18 6.31
C ASP A 415 14.23 8.52 7.65
N ASN A 416 13.03 9.12 7.62
CA ASN A 416 12.29 9.62 8.79
C ASN A 416 13.04 10.68 9.62
N LYS A 417 13.93 11.45 9.00
CA LYS A 417 14.62 12.58 9.62
C LYS A 417 13.92 13.89 9.27
N ILE A 418 13.86 14.79 10.24
CA ILE A 418 13.33 16.14 10.05
C ILE A 418 14.41 16.98 9.37
N MET A 419 14.08 17.47 8.17
CA MET A 419 14.96 18.24 7.32
C MET A 419 14.27 19.53 6.88
N CYS A 420 15.02 20.41 6.22
CA CYS A 420 14.52 21.65 5.64
C CYS A 420 14.75 21.69 4.12
N MET A 421 13.79 22.18 3.35
CA MET A 421 13.88 22.30 1.89
C MET A 421 13.68 23.75 1.43
N ASN A 422 14.45 24.20 0.44
CA ASN A 422 14.25 25.49 -0.23
C ASN A 422 13.53 25.34 -1.58
N GLU A 423 13.25 26.46 -2.25
CA GLU A 423 12.50 26.45 -3.52
C GLU A 423 13.23 25.77 -4.69
N VAL A 424 14.55 25.61 -4.62
CA VAL A 424 15.34 24.84 -5.60
C VAL A 424 15.53 23.38 -5.15
N LYS A 425 14.70 22.91 -4.21
CA LYS A 425 14.65 21.53 -3.69
C LYS A 425 15.94 21.02 -3.07
N SER A 426 16.82 21.94 -2.64
CA SER A 426 17.99 21.59 -1.84
C SER A 426 17.57 21.27 -0.41
N SER A 427 18.13 20.21 0.15
CA SER A 427 17.86 19.75 1.52
C SER A 427 18.96 20.19 2.48
N PHE A 428 18.58 20.64 3.67
CA PHE A 428 19.47 21.13 4.70
C PHE A 428 19.07 20.56 6.07
N PRO A 429 20.02 20.38 7.00
CA PRO A 429 19.68 20.09 8.38
C PRO A 429 18.86 21.24 9.00
N PRO A 430 17.99 20.94 9.98
CA PRO A 430 17.24 21.94 10.71
C PRO A 430 18.17 22.86 11.49
N SER A 431 17.78 24.13 11.65
CA SER A 431 18.60 25.14 12.31
C SER A 431 17.77 25.95 13.31
N SER A 432 18.19 25.91 14.58
CA SER A 432 17.47 26.49 15.71
C SER A 432 17.44 28.02 15.68
N GLY A 433 16.29 28.61 16.05
CA GLY A 433 16.08 30.04 16.22
C GLY A 433 16.18 30.89 14.95
N LYS A 434 16.20 30.28 13.76
CA LYS A 434 16.37 31.00 12.50
C LYS A 434 15.02 31.50 11.97
N ALA A 435 14.96 32.81 11.72
CA ALA A 435 13.96 33.40 10.86
C ALA A 435 14.09 32.83 9.44
N GLY A 436 12.96 32.64 8.74
CA GLY A 436 12.94 32.05 7.39
C GLY A 436 13.03 30.51 7.34
N ARG A 437 13.03 29.83 8.50
CA ARG A 437 12.77 28.39 8.61
C ARG A 437 11.33 28.17 9.04
N ASN A 438 10.47 27.86 8.08
CA ASN A 438 9.03 27.85 8.25
C ASN A 438 8.50 26.43 8.46
N LEU A 439 7.86 26.22 9.59
CA LEU A 439 7.00 25.09 9.86
C LEU A 439 5.63 25.41 9.28
N ARG A 440 5.20 24.62 8.30
CA ARG A 440 3.84 24.68 7.77
C ARG A 440 3.34 23.24 7.60
N PRO A 441 2.56 22.73 8.56
CA PRO A 441 2.14 21.34 8.53
C PRO A 441 1.06 21.11 7.47
N VAL A 442 0.89 19.83 7.15
CA VAL A 442 -0.21 19.31 6.35
C VAL A 442 -1.04 18.34 7.17
N ALA A 443 -2.30 18.15 6.79
CA ALA A 443 -3.17 17.12 7.34
C ALA A 443 -3.80 16.33 6.19
N THR A 444 -4.07 15.06 6.41
CA THR A 444 -4.78 14.21 5.45
C THR A 444 -6.19 13.95 5.98
N VAL A 445 -7.19 14.12 5.13
CA VAL A 445 -8.60 13.90 5.46
C VAL A 445 -9.20 12.99 4.40
N THR A 446 -9.99 12.01 4.84
CA THR A 446 -10.60 11.02 3.95
C THR A 446 -12.10 11.29 3.84
N PHE A 447 -12.61 11.41 2.62
CA PHE A 447 -14.02 11.61 2.34
C PHE A 447 -14.61 10.36 1.69
N LEU A 448 -15.83 10.00 2.08
CA LEU A 448 -16.59 8.91 1.49
C LEU A 448 -17.64 9.49 0.55
N LYS A 449 -17.61 9.05 -0.70
CA LYS A 449 -18.65 9.35 -1.69
C LYS A 449 -19.89 8.51 -1.33
N LYS A 450 -21.03 9.17 -1.14
CA LYS A 450 -22.34 8.52 -0.98
C LYS A 450 -22.78 7.79 -2.24
#